data_AF-K7SQA2-F1
#
_entry.id   AF-K7SQA2-F1
#
_cell.length_a   1.000
_cell.length_b   1.000
_cell.length_c   1.000
_cell.angle_alpha   90.00
_cell.angle_beta   90.00
_cell.angle_gamma   90.00
#
_symmetry.space_group_name_H-M   'P 1'
#
loop_
_entity.id
_entity.type
_entity.pdbx_description
1 polymer ?
#
loop_
_entity_poly.entity_id
_entity_poly.type
_entity_poly.pdbx_seq_one_letter_code
_entity_poly.pdbx_strand_id
1 'polypeptide(L)' 'MSSTQSAVRSHAEAVQVSRTIDYLGLFILFFVVLGGFHVHAMLTMGDWDFW' A
#
# COMPACT_ATOMS: atom_id res chain seq x y z
N MET A 1 2.03 -21.22 -31.60
CA MET A 1 1.37 -21.53 -30.31
C MET A 1 1.47 -20.29 -29.44
N SER A 2 0.35 -19.72 -29.00
CA SER A 2 0.34 -18.52 -28.14
C SER A 2 0.90 -18.88 -26.76
N SER A 3 1.89 -18.13 -26.27
CA SER A 3 2.59 -18.35 -25.00
C SER A 3 1.93 -17.66 -23.79
N THR A 4 0.69 -17.19 -23.93
CA THR A 4 -0.04 -16.54 -22.83
C THR A 4 -0.57 -17.58 -21.85
N GLN A 5 0.31 -18.07 -20.97
CA GLN A 5 -0.07 -18.85 -19.80
C GLN A 5 -0.56 -17.91 -18.69
N SER A 6 -1.72 -18.20 -18.13
CA SER A 6 -2.29 -17.41 -17.02
C SER A 6 -1.51 -17.67 -15.72
N ALA A 7 -1.26 -16.60 -14.97
CA ALA A 7 -0.68 -16.68 -13.61
C ALA A 7 -1.66 -17.25 -12.57
N VAL A 8 -2.96 -17.27 -12.90
CA VAL A 8 -4.06 -17.75 -12.03
C VAL A 8 -4.90 -18.80 -12.76
N ARG A 9 -5.52 -19.71 -12.01
CA ARG A 9 -6.27 -20.85 -12.53
C ARG A 9 -7.78 -20.61 -12.60
N SER A 10 -8.29 -19.55 -11.96
CA SER A 10 -9.70 -19.17 -12.01
C SER A 10 -9.92 -17.66 -11.88
N HIS A 11 -11.09 -17.20 -12.29
CA HIS A 11 -11.50 -15.81 -12.10
C HIS A 11 -11.59 -15.42 -10.61
N ALA A 12 -12.08 -16.34 -9.76
CA ALA A 12 -12.17 -16.10 -8.32
C ALA A 12 -10.76 -15.89 -7.70
N GLU A 13 -9.78 -16.69 -8.12
CA GLU A 13 -8.38 -16.54 -7.72
C GLU A 13 -7.81 -15.20 -8.19
N ALA A 14 -8.11 -14.78 -9.42
CA ALA A 14 -7.70 -13.47 -9.95
C ALA A 14 -8.19 -12.32 -9.06
N VAL A 15 -9.48 -12.34 -8.69
CA VAL A 15 -10.11 -11.32 -7.83
C VAL A 15 -9.57 -11.35 -6.41
N GLN A 16 -9.30 -12.54 -5.86
CA GLN A 16 -8.74 -12.66 -4.52
C GLN A 16 -7.32 -12.10 -4.46
N VAL A 17 -6.47 -12.46 -5.41
CA VAL A 17 -5.09 -11.98 -5.48
C VAL A 17 -5.07 -10.46 -5.72
N SER A 18 -5.91 -9.93 -6.61
CA SER A 18 -5.98 -8.49 -6.86
C SER A 18 -6.33 -7.72 -5.59
N ARG A 19 -7.37 -8.14 -4.84
CA ARG A 19 -7.76 -7.49 -3.59
C ARG A 19 -6.69 -7.61 -2.51
N THR A 20 -5.97 -8.71 -2.47
CA THR A 20 -4.85 -8.89 -1.53
C THR A 20 -3.75 -7.87 -1.82
N ILE A 21 -3.42 -7.70 -3.10
CA ILE A 21 -2.45 -6.68 -3.54
C ILE A 21 -2.96 -5.27 -3.24
N ASP A 22 -4.25 -4.99 -3.43
CA ASP A 22 -4.83 -3.69 -3.09
C ASP A 22 -4.62 -3.36 -1.61
N TYR A 23 -4.90 -4.30 -0.70
CA TYR A 23 -4.69 -4.08 0.74
C TYR A 23 -3.21 -3.94 1.10
N LEU A 24 -2.32 -4.73 0.50
CA LEU A 24 -0.88 -4.59 0.73
C LEU A 24 -0.37 -3.24 0.23
N GLY A 25 -0.79 -2.82 -0.97
CA GLY A 25 -0.46 -1.52 -1.54
C GLY A 25 -0.96 -0.38 -0.68
N LEU A 26 -2.23 -0.44 -0.24
CA LEU A 26 -2.82 0.54 0.67
C LEU A 26 -2.06 0.61 2.00
N PHE A 27 -1.73 -0.54 2.60
CA PHE A 27 -0.98 -0.61 3.86
C PHE A 27 0.40 0.04 3.73
N ILE A 28 1.16 -0.32 2.68
CA ILE A 28 2.50 0.23 2.45
C ILE A 28 2.42 1.74 2.21
N LEU A 29 1.54 2.18 1.30
CA LEU A 29 1.39 3.59 0.98
C LEU A 29 0.99 4.39 2.22
N PHE A 30 0.04 3.88 3.01
CA PHE A 30 -0.40 4.52 4.24
C PHE A 30 0.75 4.74 5.21
N PHE A 31 1.55 3.71 5.53
CA PHE A 31 2.62 3.86 6.51
C PHE A 31 3.83 4.62 5.99
N VAL A 32 4.14 4.57 4.69
CA VAL A 32 5.20 5.38 4.10
C VAL A 32 4.82 6.86 4.17
N VAL A 33 3.60 7.21 3.77
CA VAL A 33 3.12 8.60 3.83
C VAL A 33 2.97 9.05 5.27
N LEU A 34 2.38 8.23 6.15
CA LEU A 34 2.24 8.55 7.57
C LEU A 34 3.60 8.77 8.21
N GLY A 35 4.57 7.87 8.03
CA GLY A 35 5.90 8.00 8.60
C GLY A 35 6.64 9.24 8.09
N GLY A 36 6.62 9.47 6.78
CA GLY A 36 7.24 10.66 6.18
C GLY A 36 6.58 11.95 6.64
N PHE A 37 5.25 12.00 6.65
CA PHE A 37 4.48 13.15 7.12
C PHE A 37 4.69 13.39 8.61
N HIS A 38 4.69 12.35 9.43
CA HIS A 38 4.92 12.45 10.88
C HIS A 38 6.31 13.01 11.16
N VAL A 39 7.36 12.50 10.53
CA VAL A 39 8.72 13.05 10.69
C VAL A 39 8.78 14.51 10.22
N HIS A 40 8.19 14.82 9.06
CA HIS A 40 8.15 16.20 8.56
C HIS A 40 7.44 17.16 9.52
N ALA A 41 6.26 16.79 9.98
CA ALA A 41 5.46 17.60 10.90
C ALA A 41 6.16 17.73 12.26
N MET A 42 6.71 16.64 12.80
CA MET A 42 7.48 16.67 14.04
C MET A 42 8.65 17.66 13.97
N LEU A 43 9.35 17.73 12.84
CA LEU A 43 10.52 18.60 12.68
C LEU A 43 10.20 20.06 12.33
N THR A 44 9.03 20.33 11.75
CA THR A 44 8.65 21.69 11.31
C THR A 44 7.66 22.36 12.23
N MET A 45 6.84 21.59 12.92
CA MET A 45 5.74 22.08 13.76
C MET A 45 5.51 21.26 15.04
N GLY A 46 6.35 20.27 15.35
CA GLY A 46 6.12 19.34 16.46
C GLY A 46 6.10 19.98 17.84
N ASP A 47 6.89 21.04 18.04
CA ASP A 47 6.91 21.75 19.32
C ASP A 47 5.56 22.39 19.68
N TRP A 48 4.78 22.83 18.69
CA TRP A 48 3.42 23.37 18.89
C TRP A 48 2.32 22.29 18.91
N ASP A 49 2.62 21.06 18.47
CA ASP A 49 1.69 19.92 18.51
C ASP A 49 1.81 19.15 19.84
N PHE A 50 3.01 19.11 20.44
CA PHE A 50 3.27 18.40 21.69
C PHE A 50 2.90 19.18 22.96
N TRP A 51 3.01 20.51 22.93
CA TRP A 51 2.87 21.39 24.10
C TRP A 51 1.88 22.52 23.81
#